data_AF-A0A9Q5CWC2-F1
#
_entry.id   AF-A0A9Q5CWC2-F1
#
_cell.length_a   1.000
_cell.length_b   1.000
_cell.length_c   1.000
_cell.angle_alpha   90.00
_cell.angle_beta   90.00
_cell.angle_gamma   90.00
#
_symmetry.space_group_name_H-M   'P 1'
#
loop_
_entity.id
_entity.type
_entity.pdbx_description
1 polymer ?
#
loop_
_entity_poly.entity_id
_entity_poly.type
_entity_poly.pdbx_seq_one_letter_code
_entity_poly.pdbx_strand_id
1 'polypeptide(L)'
;MVKIMRWIYLLLPLTSLMGCSLIFNTIDINVPKGGHGWYYIIPVKDTAGFNFEVSSANVYKVNKDGVAYIPAKLINKVEDLRVKVYEDGKDITPDVRYLGQVEMSNTNNAKRYNYIHFFIPGDSEKDIAADEAYWRESNYKDQGDLKFDSLFKKEKIIFK
;
A
#
# COMPACT_ATOMS: atom_id res chain seq x y z
N MET A 1 74.80 5.63 17.13
CA MET A 1 74.58 5.99 15.71
C MET A 1 73.09 6.01 15.44
N VAL A 2 72.59 7.11 14.91
CA VAL A 2 71.16 7.44 14.70
C VAL A 2 70.64 6.84 13.39
N LYS A 3 69.38 6.37 13.40
CA LYS A 3 68.43 6.39 12.26
C LYS A 3 67.01 6.18 12.83
N ILE A 4 66.23 7.24 13.08
CA ILE A 4 65.31 7.95 12.16
C ILE A 4 63.99 7.18 11.90
N MET A 5 62.90 7.78 12.42
CA MET A 5 61.50 7.77 11.92
C MET A 5 60.75 6.42 11.86
N ARG A 6 59.43 6.36 12.08
CA ARG A 6 58.41 7.30 11.61
C ARG A 6 57.12 7.05 12.40
N TRP A 7 56.52 8.13 12.87
CA TRP A 7 55.14 8.20 13.35
C TRP A 7 54.21 7.81 12.21
N ILE A 8 53.40 6.76 12.39
CA ILE A 8 52.17 6.57 11.61
C ILE A 8 51.09 6.14 12.60
N TYR A 9 50.26 7.11 12.93
CA TYR A 9 48.97 6.95 13.57
C TYR A 9 48.22 5.81 12.86
N LEU A 10 47.93 4.74 13.59
CA LEU A 10 46.96 3.75 13.16
C LEU A 10 45.58 4.42 13.25
N LEU A 11 45.26 5.19 12.21
CA LEU A 11 43.92 5.62 11.86
C LEU A 11 43.10 4.35 11.69
N LEU A 12 42.40 3.93 12.75
CA LEU A 12 41.21 3.13 12.61
C LEU A 12 40.25 3.93 11.73
N PRO A 13 39.92 3.50 10.50
CA PRO A 13 38.74 4.01 9.87
C PRO A 13 37.60 3.40 10.66
N LEU A 14 37.10 4.14 11.64
CA LEU A 14 35.77 3.97 12.20
C LEU A 14 34.83 4.22 11.02
N THR A 15 34.66 3.21 10.17
CA THR A 15 33.60 3.17 9.18
C THR A 15 32.33 3.01 9.99
N SER A 16 31.84 4.15 10.46
CA SER A 16 30.45 4.33 10.82
C SER A 16 29.64 3.95 9.59
N LEU A 17 29.31 2.66 9.48
CA LEU A 17 28.09 2.18 8.88
C LEU A 17 26.94 2.72 9.74
N MET A 18 26.78 4.05 9.71
CA MET A 18 25.46 4.65 9.76
C MET A 18 24.76 4.13 8.51
N GLY A 19 24.19 2.93 8.63
CA GLY A 19 23.11 2.54 7.74
C GLY A 19 22.03 3.59 7.94
N CYS A 20 21.94 4.54 7.01
CA CYS A 20 20.72 5.30 6.81
C CYS A 20 19.64 4.29 6.44
N SER A 21 18.99 3.68 7.44
CA SER A 21 17.74 2.99 7.24
C SER A 21 16.74 4.05 6.84
N LEU A 22 16.43 4.13 5.55
CA LEU A 22 15.31 4.92 5.05
C LEU A 22 14.05 4.41 5.78
N ILE A 23 13.52 5.25 6.67
CA ILE A 23 12.30 4.92 7.41
C ILE A 23 11.13 5.19 6.46
N PHE A 24 10.69 4.15 5.76
CA PHE A 24 9.48 4.22 4.94
C PHE A 24 8.25 4.10 5.84
N ASN A 25 7.22 4.91 5.55
CA ASN A 25 5.91 4.73 6.16
C ASN A 25 5.27 3.48 5.53
N THR A 26 5.16 2.40 6.28
CA THR A 26 4.56 1.16 5.78
C THR A 26 3.14 1.01 6.33
N ILE A 27 2.18 0.73 5.45
CA ILE A 27 0.82 0.30 5.80
C ILE A 27 0.74 -1.19 5.50
N ASP A 28 0.41 -1.97 6.52
CA ASP A 28 0.18 -3.40 6.37
C ASP A 28 -1.32 -3.67 6.24
N ILE A 29 -1.70 -4.42 5.20
CA ILE A 29 -3.08 -4.76 4.88
C ILE A 29 -3.25 -6.27 4.90
N ASN A 30 -4.24 -6.77 5.63
CA ASN A 30 -4.59 -8.19 5.64
C ASN A 30 -5.88 -8.41 4.84
N VAL A 31 -5.80 -9.26 3.82
CA VAL A 31 -6.91 -9.64 2.95
C VAL A 31 -7.53 -10.98 3.39
N PRO A 32 -8.81 -11.23 3.03
CA PRO A 32 -9.43 -12.54 3.23
C PRO A 32 -8.74 -13.62 2.39
N LYS A 33 -8.60 -14.82 2.97
CA LYS A 33 -8.01 -15.98 2.30
C LYS A 33 -8.79 -16.38 1.05
N GLY A 34 -8.08 -16.61 -0.06
CA GLY A 34 -8.64 -16.96 -1.36
C GLY A 34 -9.40 -15.81 -2.04
N GLY A 35 -9.28 -14.60 -1.50
CA GLY A 35 -9.90 -13.41 -2.06
C GLY A 35 -9.20 -13.00 -3.37
N HIS A 36 -9.98 -12.69 -4.39
CA HIS A 36 -9.51 -12.15 -5.67
C HIS A 36 -10.35 -10.93 -6.05
N GLY A 37 -9.80 -10.10 -6.95
CA GLY A 37 -10.43 -8.89 -7.44
C GLY A 37 -9.86 -7.60 -6.86
N TRP A 38 -10.61 -6.51 -7.03
CA TRP A 38 -10.22 -5.16 -6.60
C TRP A 38 -10.42 -4.92 -5.10
N TYR A 39 -9.42 -4.29 -4.49
CA TYR A 39 -9.42 -3.87 -3.10
C TYR A 39 -9.09 -2.39 -2.97
N TYR A 40 -9.65 -1.75 -1.96
CA TYR A 40 -9.53 -0.31 -1.74
C TYR A 40 -9.12 0.00 -0.30
N ILE A 41 -8.12 0.85 -0.15
CA ILE A 41 -7.64 1.35 1.14
C ILE A 41 -8.04 2.81 1.24
N ILE A 42 -9.02 3.09 2.10
CA ILE A 42 -9.70 4.38 2.19
C ILE A 42 -9.19 5.15 3.41
N PRO A 43 -8.49 6.28 3.21
CA PRO A 43 -8.09 7.15 4.31
C PRO A 43 -9.28 7.94 4.87
N VAL A 44 -9.37 8.01 6.19
CA VAL A 44 -10.40 8.75 6.92
C VAL A 44 -9.74 9.82 7.79
N LYS A 45 -10.14 11.10 7.62
CA LYS A 45 -9.63 12.25 8.38
C LYS A 45 -10.33 12.37 9.73
N ASP A 46 -11.65 12.21 9.75
CA ASP A 46 -12.43 12.21 10.98
C ASP A 46 -12.54 10.79 11.56
N THR A 47 -11.55 10.46 12.39
CA THR A 47 -11.46 9.13 13.03
C THR A 47 -12.41 8.97 14.22
N ALA A 48 -13.08 10.03 14.68
CA ALA A 48 -13.97 9.95 15.82
C ALA A 48 -15.18 9.07 15.50
N GLY A 49 -15.36 7.99 16.29
CA GLY A 49 -16.44 7.03 16.07
C GLY A 49 -16.27 6.16 14.81
N PHE A 50 -15.09 6.16 14.19
CA PHE A 50 -14.77 5.25 13.09
C PHE A 50 -14.09 3.99 13.64
N ASN A 51 -14.65 2.81 13.37
CA ASN A 51 -14.03 1.56 13.77
C ASN A 51 -13.07 1.08 12.68
N PHE A 52 -11.77 1.05 13.00
CA PHE A 52 -10.75 0.46 12.12
C PHE A 52 -10.60 -1.02 12.48
N GLU A 53 -10.94 -1.91 11.55
CA GLU A 53 -10.67 -3.33 11.75
C GLU A 53 -9.17 -3.59 11.61
N VAL A 54 -8.56 -4.09 12.68
CA VAL A 54 -7.11 -4.31 12.78
C VAL A 54 -6.87 -5.74 13.27
N SER A 55 -5.93 -6.47 12.64
CA SER A 55 -5.60 -7.87 12.96
C SER A 55 -4.50 -8.01 14.01
N SER A 56 -3.51 -7.13 13.93
CA SER A 56 -2.39 -6.97 14.86
C SER A 56 -1.93 -5.52 14.79
N ALA A 57 -1.00 -5.09 15.66
CA ALA A 57 -0.52 -3.71 15.66
C ALA A 57 -0.20 -3.22 14.24
N ASN A 58 -0.92 -2.18 13.78
CA ASN A 58 -0.81 -1.55 12.46
C ASN A 58 -1.14 -2.40 11.21
N VAL A 59 -1.78 -3.57 11.37
CA VAL A 59 -2.22 -4.38 10.23
C VAL A 59 -3.73 -4.26 10.04
N TYR A 60 -4.14 -3.46 9.06
CA TYR A 60 -5.55 -3.16 8.77
C TYR A 60 -6.21 -4.29 8.00
N LYS A 61 -7.42 -4.68 8.40
CA LYS A 61 -8.18 -5.72 7.73
C LYS A 61 -9.07 -5.15 6.63
N VAL A 62 -9.10 -5.86 5.52
CA VAL A 62 -10.10 -5.67 4.48
C VAL A 62 -11.42 -6.30 4.94
N ASN A 63 -12.51 -5.56 4.83
CA ASN A 63 -13.86 -6.04 5.11
C ASN A 63 -14.42 -6.89 3.95
N LYS A 64 -15.64 -7.41 4.12
CA LYS A 64 -16.33 -8.24 3.12
C LYS A 64 -16.58 -7.54 1.76
N ASP A 65 -16.56 -6.21 1.73
CA ASP A 65 -16.79 -5.41 0.53
C ASP A 65 -15.47 -5.13 -0.24
N GLY A 66 -14.34 -5.61 0.28
CA GLY A 66 -13.01 -5.36 -0.30
C GLY A 66 -12.40 -4.03 0.13
N VAL A 67 -12.85 -3.46 1.24
CA VAL A 67 -12.43 -2.14 1.72
C VAL A 67 -11.69 -2.25 3.04
N ALA A 68 -10.50 -1.67 3.12
CA ALA A 68 -9.80 -1.40 4.36
C ALA A 68 -9.86 0.10 4.66
N TYR A 69 -10.16 0.46 5.89
CA TYR A 69 -10.14 1.85 6.33
C TYR A 69 -8.90 2.11 7.16
N ILE A 70 -8.27 3.27 6.94
CA ILE A 70 -7.07 3.66 7.67
C ILE A 70 -7.14 5.14 8.09
N PRO A 71 -6.41 5.54 9.15
CA PRO A 71 -6.25 6.95 9.47
C PRO A 71 -5.54 7.72 8.35
N ALA A 72 -6.11 8.83 7.89
CA ALA A 72 -5.56 9.63 6.78
C ALA A 72 -4.12 10.12 7.04
N LYS A 73 -3.74 10.30 8.31
CA LYS A 73 -2.37 10.67 8.71
C LYS A 73 -1.29 9.71 8.21
N LEU A 74 -1.65 8.46 7.91
CA LEU A 74 -0.71 7.44 7.41
C LEU A 74 -0.33 7.64 5.93
N ILE A 75 -1.14 8.37 5.16
CA ILE A 75 -0.89 8.63 3.73
C ILE A 75 -0.12 9.95 3.52
N ASN A 76 0.01 10.80 4.54
CA ASN A 76 0.42 12.21 4.41
C ASN A 76 1.88 12.47 3.94
N LYS A 77 2.68 11.45 3.63
CA LYS A 77 4.00 11.61 3.00
C LYS A 77 4.09 10.75 1.74
N VAL A 78 3.84 11.40 0.60
CA VAL A 78 3.70 10.78 -0.74
C VAL A 78 4.96 10.01 -1.16
N GLU A 79 6.15 10.44 -0.74
CA GLU A 79 7.42 9.92 -1.26
C GLU A 79 7.88 8.61 -0.57
N ASP A 80 7.32 8.26 0.58
CA ASP A 80 7.80 7.15 1.42
C ASP A 80 6.73 6.10 1.75
N LEU A 81 5.54 6.19 1.16
CA LEU A 81 4.44 5.28 1.47
C LEU A 81 4.64 3.93 0.80
N ARG A 82 4.80 2.89 1.62
CA ARG A 82 4.80 1.50 1.17
C ARG A 82 3.54 0.81 1.67
N VAL A 83 2.94 0.00 0.82
CA VAL A 83 1.85 -0.88 1.24
C VAL A 83 2.35 -2.31 1.13
N LYS A 84 2.13 -3.10 2.19
CA LYS A 84 2.33 -4.54 2.16
C LYS A 84 1.00 -5.24 2.30
N VAL A 85 0.79 -6.24 1.47
CA VAL A 85 -0.45 -7.01 1.43
C VAL A 85 -0.15 -8.41 1.95
N TYR A 86 -0.93 -8.84 2.94
CA TYR A 86 -0.81 -10.10 3.63
C TYR A 86 -2.09 -10.93 3.46
N GLU A 87 -1.92 -12.23 3.23
CA GLU A 87 -2.99 -13.22 3.29
C GLU A 87 -2.61 -14.27 4.33
N ASP A 88 -3.40 -14.42 5.39
CA ASP A 88 -3.15 -15.42 6.45
C ASP A 88 -1.72 -15.29 7.03
N GLY A 89 -1.22 -14.05 7.14
CA GLY A 89 0.14 -13.73 7.61
C GLY A 89 1.26 -13.90 6.58
N LYS A 90 0.98 -14.41 5.37
CA LYS A 90 1.94 -14.50 4.26
C LYS A 90 1.97 -13.20 3.46
N ASP A 91 3.15 -12.65 3.22
CA ASP A 91 3.33 -11.50 2.31
C ASP A 91 3.04 -11.94 0.87
N ILE A 92 2.01 -11.34 0.28
CA ILE A 92 1.58 -11.53 -1.11
C ILE A 92 1.74 -10.25 -1.95
N THR A 93 2.46 -9.25 -1.44
CA THR A 93 2.73 -8.00 -2.17
C THR A 93 3.32 -8.22 -3.57
N PRO A 94 4.21 -9.20 -3.81
CA PRO A 94 4.69 -9.49 -5.17
C PRO A 94 3.60 -10.01 -6.12
N ASP A 95 2.53 -10.58 -5.57
CA ASP A 95 1.45 -11.23 -6.32
C ASP A 95 0.31 -10.25 -6.66
N VAL A 96 0.28 -9.06 -6.04
CA VAL A 96 -0.73 -8.04 -6.35
C VAL A 96 -0.39 -7.27 -7.63
N ARG A 97 -1.42 -6.67 -8.24
CA ARG A 97 -1.31 -5.78 -9.41
C ARG A 97 -1.88 -4.41 -9.06
N TYR A 98 -1.45 -3.37 -9.76
CA TYR A 98 -1.94 -1.99 -9.56
C TYR A 98 -1.86 -1.47 -8.14
N LEU A 99 -0.87 -1.92 -7.37
CA LEU A 99 -0.69 -1.40 -6.03
C LEU A 99 -0.18 0.04 -6.12
N GLY A 100 -1.08 0.99 -5.90
CA GLY A 100 -0.79 2.38 -6.14
C GLY A 100 -1.83 3.33 -5.55
N GLN A 101 -1.36 4.53 -5.28
CA GLN A 101 -2.21 5.65 -4.87
C GLN A 101 -2.93 6.21 -6.09
N VAL A 102 -4.19 6.56 -5.91
CA VAL A 102 -5.09 7.09 -6.95
C VAL A 102 -5.74 8.36 -6.44
N GLU A 103 -5.80 9.35 -7.32
CA GLU A 103 -6.66 10.52 -7.15
C GLU A 103 -7.82 10.42 -8.16
N MET A 104 -9.03 10.15 -7.67
CA MET A 104 -10.20 9.97 -8.55
C MET A 104 -11.37 10.85 -8.14
N SER A 105 -12.06 11.42 -9.13
CA SER A 105 -13.30 12.16 -8.92
C SER A 105 -14.50 11.21 -8.95
N ASN A 106 -15.43 11.34 -7.99
CA ASN A 106 -16.72 10.66 -8.10
C ASN A 106 -17.61 11.37 -9.14
N THR A 107 -18.34 10.58 -9.94
CA THR A 107 -19.32 11.05 -10.93
C THR A 107 -20.46 11.91 -10.37
N ASN A 108 -20.79 11.78 -9.08
CA ASN A 108 -21.97 12.40 -8.46
C ASN A 108 -21.73 13.81 -7.92
N ASN A 109 -20.49 14.17 -7.55
CA ASN A 109 -20.21 15.47 -6.92
C ASN A 109 -18.89 16.13 -7.36
N ALA A 110 -18.20 15.58 -8.36
CA ALA A 110 -16.90 16.05 -8.84
C ALA A 110 -15.80 16.19 -7.76
N LYS A 111 -16.04 15.68 -6.55
CA LYS A 111 -15.06 15.70 -5.45
C LYS A 111 -14.00 14.66 -5.74
N ARG A 112 -12.74 15.07 -5.63
CA ARG A 112 -11.59 14.19 -5.75
C ARG A 112 -11.29 13.51 -4.41
N TYR A 113 -11.06 12.21 -4.49
CA TYR A 113 -10.69 11.38 -3.37
C TYR A 113 -9.32 10.79 -3.63
N ASN A 114 -8.50 10.80 -2.58
CA ASN A 114 -7.19 10.17 -2.59
C ASN A 114 -7.30 8.87 -1.79
N TYR A 115 -6.95 7.75 -2.41
CA TYR A 115 -6.98 6.42 -1.83
C TYR A 115 -5.92 5.53 -2.47
N ILE A 116 -5.74 4.32 -1.95
CA ILE A 116 -4.87 3.32 -2.58
C ILE A 116 -5.77 2.18 -3.05
N HIS A 117 -5.48 1.63 -4.21
CA HIS A 117 -6.10 0.39 -4.67
C HIS A 117 -5.05 -0.66 -4.98
N PHE A 118 -5.51 -1.90 -5.13
CA PHE A 118 -4.76 -2.97 -5.73
C PHE A 118 -5.72 -4.06 -6.20
N PHE A 119 -5.22 -4.93 -7.05
CA PHE A 119 -5.94 -6.07 -7.59
C PHE A 119 -5.21 -7.37 -7.21
N ILE A 120 -5.95 -8.36 -6.73
CA ILE A 120 -5.45 -9.72 -6.54
C ILE A 120 -5.95 -10.59 -7.70
N PRO A 121 -5.05 -11.11 -8.57
CA PRO A 121 -5.42 -12.00 -9.66
C PRO A 121 -6.15 -13.26 -9.21
N GLY A 122 -7.10 -13.72 -10.04
CA GLY A 122 -7.67 -15.06 -9.90
C GLY A 122 -6.69 -16.15 -10.34
N ASP A 123 -7.06 -17.41 -10.10
CA ASP A 123 -6.22 -18.57 -10.47
C ASP A 123 -5.84 -18.62 -11.96
N SER A 124 -6.71 -18.14 -12.85
CA SER A 124 -6.47 -18.08 -14.29
C SER A 124 -5.53 -16.95 -14.72
N GLU A 125 -5.26 -16.00 -13.84
CA GLU A 125 -4.55 -14.76 -14.16
C GLU A 125 -3.24 -14.59 -13.36
N LYS A 126 -3.02 -15.39 -12.30
CA LYS A 126 -1.88 -15.26 -11.38
C LYS A 126 -0.51 -15.38 -12.04
N ASP A 127 -0.41 -16.19 -13.09
CA ASP A 127 0.83 -16.43 -13.83
C ASP A 127 1.06 -15.39 -14.95
N ILE A 128 0.12 -14.47 -15.14
CA ILE A 128 0.28 -13.38 -16.11
C ILE A 128 1.24 -12.36 -15.53
N ALA A 129 2.29 -12.08 -16.31
CA ALA A 129 3.32 -11.11 -15.96
C ALA A 129 2.69 -9.75 -15.61
N ALA A 130 3.36 -9.00 -14.75
CA ALA A 130 2.92 -7.66 -14.37
C ALA A 130 3.11 -6.61 -15.48
N ASP A 131 3.50 -7.02 -16.71
CA ASP A 131 3.67 -6.06 -17.80
C ASP A 131 2.32 -5.46 -18.20
N GLU A 132 2.29 -4.14 -18.18
CA GLU A 132 1.06 -3.37 -18.01
C GLU A 132 0.05 -3.54 -19.15
N ALA A 133 0.44 -4.02 -20.34
CA ALA A 133 -0.44 -4.02 -21.51
C ALA A 133 -1.70 -4.88 -21.31
N TYR A 134 -1.52 -6.14 -20.88
CA TYR A 134 -2.64 -7.03 -20.61
C TYR A 134 -3.53 -6.45 -19.52
N TRP A 135 -2.94 -6.06 -18.39
CA TRP A 135 -3.68 -5.59 -17.24
C TRP A 135 -4.41 -4.27 -17.53
N ARG A 136 -3.82 -3.38 -18.33
CA ARG A 136 -4.33 -2.02 -18.61
C ARG A 136 -5.51 -2.07 -19.57
N GLU A 137 -5.44 -2.97 -20.55
CA GLU A 137 -6.44 -3.13 -21.59
C GLU A 137 -7.63 -4.01 -21.14
N SER A 138 -7.41 -4.98 -20.24
CA SER A 138 -8.46 -5.94 -19.83
C SER A 138 -9.18 -5.61 -18.51
N ASN A 139 -8.56 -4.87 -17.57
CA ASN A 139 -9.04 -4.88 -16.17
C ASN A 139 -9.31 -3.49 -15.56
N TYR A 140 -8.58 -2.45 -15.96
CA TYR A 140 -8.71 -1.14 -15.32
C TYR A 140 -9.90 -0.33 -15.83
N LYS A 141 -10.07 -0.24 -17.16
CA LYS A 141 -11.01 0.72 -17.78
C LYS A 141 -12.49 0.37 -17.59
N ASP A 142 -12.79 -0.90 -17.30
CA ASP A 142 -14.18 -1.40 -17.23
C ASP A 142 -14.59 -1.94 -15.85
N GLN A 143 -13.68 -2.40 -14.97
CA GLN A 143 -14.08 -3.09 -13.72
C GLN A 143 -13.71 -2.35 -12.43
N GLY A 144 -12.56 -1.66 -12.39
CA GLY A 144 -12.08 -0.96 -11.19
C GLY A 144 -12.94 0.25 -10.82
N ASP A 145 -13.20 1.12 -11.79
CA ASP A 145 -14.02 2.34 -11.62
C ASP A 145 -15.48 2.00 -11.31
N LEU A 146 -16.04 0.99 -11.99
CA LEU A 146 -17.42 0.54 -11.76
C LEU A 146 -17.62 -0.01 -10.35
N LYS A 147 -16.67 -0.80 -9.82
CA LYS A 147 -16.77 -1.32 -8.46
C LYS A 147 -16.62 -0.19 -7.44
N PHE A 148 -15.68 0.73 -7.61
CA PHE A 148 -15.53 1.90 -6.74
C PHE A 148 -16.82 2.73 -6.69
N ASP A 149 -17.36 3.10 -7.86
CA ASP A 149 -18.60 3.87 -7.97
C ASP A 149 -19.80 3.12 -7.37
N SER A 150 -19.88 1.81 -7.57
CA SER A 150 -20.92 0.95 -6.98
C SER A 150 -20.85 0.95 -5.46
N LEU A 151 -19.65 0.77 -4.89
CA LEU A 151 -19.42 0.77 -3.46
C LEU A 151 -19.71 2.15 -2.85
N PHE A 152 -19.32 3.23 -3.53
CA PHE A 152 -19.64 4.58 -3.08
C PHE A 152 -21.15 4.85 -3.09
N LYS A 153 -21.85 4.52 -4.20
CA LYS A 153 -23.30 4.71 -4.33
C LYS A 153 -24.10 3.91 -3.31
N LYS A 154 -23.60 2.74 -2.91
CA LYS A 154 -24.19 1.88 -1.87
C LYS A 154 -23.73 2.24 -0.45
N GLU A 155 -23.00 3.35 -0.28
CA GLU A 155 -22.47 3.83 1.00
C GLU A 155 -21.57 2.79 1.71
N LYS A 156 -20.89 1.95 0.92
CA LYS A 156 -19.90 0.96 1.41
C LYS A 156 -18.49 1.51 1.49
N ILE A 157 -18.22 2.56 0.72
CA ILE A 157 -17.04 3.43 0.88
C ILE A 157 -17.52 4.77 1.38
N ILE A 158 -16.91 5.23 2.48
CA ILE A 158 -17.20 6.54 3.08
C ILE A 158 -15.88 7.27 3.27
N PHE A 159 -15.77 8.46 2.65
CA PHE A 159 -14.68 9.38 2.90
C PHE A 159 -15.15 10.43 3.92
N LYS A 160 -14.70 10.32 5.18
CA LYS A 160 -14.91 11.35 6.19
C LYS A 160 -13.64 12.17 6.38
#